data_AF-P27352-F1
#
_entry.id   AF-P27352-F1
#
_cell.length_a   1.000
_cell.length_b   1.000
_cell.length_c   1.000
_cell.angle_alpha   90.00
_cell.angle_beta   90.00
_cell.angle_gamma   90.00
#
_symmetry.space_group_name_H-M   'P 1'
#
loop_
_entity.id
_entity.type
_entity.pdbx_description
1 polymer ?
#
loop_
_entity_poly.entity_id
_entity_poly.type
_entity_poly.pdbx_seq_one_letter_code
_entity_poly.pdbx_strand_id
1 'polypeptide(L)'
;MAWFALYLLSLLWATAGTSTQTQSSCSVPSAQEPLVNGIQVLMENSVTSSAYPNPSILIAMNLAGAYNLKAQKLLTYQLMSSDNNDLTIGQLGLTIMALTSSCRDPGDKVSILQRQMENWAPSSPNAEASAFYGPSLAILALCQKNSEATLPIAVRFAKTLLANSSPFNVDTGAMATLALTCMYNKIPVGSEEGYRSLFGQVLKDIVEKISMKIKDNGIIGDIYSTGLAMQALSVTPEPSKKEWNCKKTTDMILNEIKQGKFHNPMSIAQILPSLKGKTYLDVPQVTCSPDHEVQPTLPSNPGPGPTSASNITVIYTINNQLRGVELLFNETINVSVKSGSVLLVVLEEAQRKNPMFKFETTMTSWGLVVSSINNIAENVNHKTYWQFLSGVTPLNEGVADYIPFNHEHITANFTQY
;
A
#
# COMPACT_ATOMS: atom_id res chain seq x y z
N MET A 1 13.70 -73.97 7.61
CA MET A 1 13.55 -74.23 6.17
C MET A 1 12.36 -73.41 5.66
N ALA A 2 12.60 -72.57 4.65
CA ALA A 2 11.67 -71.69 3.90
C ALA A 2 10.87 -70.64 4.70
N TRP A 3 10.77 -69.36 4.33
CA TRP A 3 11.52 -68.47 3.43
C TRP A 3 11.03 -67.04 3.75
N PHE A 4 11.95 -66.09 3.91
CA PHE A 4 11.73 -64.65 4.05
C PHE A 4 11.38 -64.04 2.69
N ALA A 5 10.38 -63.14 2.64
CA ALA A 5 10.17 -62.08 1.62
C ALA A 5 8.74 -61.53 1.82
N LEU A 6 8.43 -60.24 1.86
CA LEU A 6 9.19 -59.03 1.61
C LEU A 6 8.33 -57.88 2.19
N TYR A 7 8.92 -57.05 3.06
CA TYR A 7 8.38 -55.74 3.42
C TYR A 7 8.53 -54.81 2.22
N LEU A 8 7.43 -54.28 1.67
CA LEU A 8 7.40 -53.14 0.75
C LEU A 8 5.93 -52.67 0.60
N LEU A 9 5.45 -51.88 1.57
CA LEU A 9 4.25 -51.06 1.39
C LEU A 9 4.50 -49.70 2.06
N SER A 10 5.38 -48.94 1.42
CA SER A 10 5.59 -47.51 1.63
C SER A 10 5.75 -46.90 0.24
N LEU A 11 5.25 -45.67 0.05
CA LEU A 11 5.15 -44.90 -1.20
C LEU A 11 3.87 -45.11 -2.01
N LEU A 12 2.80 -44.48 -1.57
CA LEU A 12 1.80 -43.83 -2.43
C LEU A 12 1.17 -42.71 -1.60
N TRP A 13 0.74 -41.63 -2.26
CA TRP A 13 0.15 -40.39 -1.71
C TRP A 13 1.14 -39.24 -1.45
N ALA A 14 1.62 -38.65 -2.54
CA ALA A 14 2.06 -37.25 -2.60
C ALA A 14 1.56 -36.64 -3.92
N THR A 15 0.26 -36.41 -4.03
CA THR A 15 -0.35 -35.57 -5.07
C THR A 15 -1.50 -34.79 -4.45
N ALA A 16 -1.17 -33.68 -3.79
CA ALA A 16 -2.15 -32.72 -3.31
C ALA A 16 -1.85 -31.35 -3.93
N GLY A 17 -2.65 -31.01 -4.94
CA GLY A 17 -3.06 -29.64 -5.27
C GLY A 17 -2.00 -28.64 -5.66
N THR A 18 -1.43 -28.75 -6.86
CA THR A 18 -1.01 -27.55 -7.59
C THR A 18 -2.28 -26.84 -8.08
N SER A 19 -2.74 -25.83 -7.36
CA SER A 19 -3.68 -24.87 -7.92
C SER A 19 -2.94 -24.10 -9.03
N THR A 20 -3.15 -24.51 -10.28
CA THR A 20 -2.88 -23.65 -11.44
C THR A 20 -3.83 -22.46 -11.36
N GLN A 21 -3.43 -21.45 -10.59
CA GLN A 21 -4.10 -20.16 -10.60
C GLN A 21 -4.00 -19.64 -12.03
N THR A 22 -5.16 -19.52 -12.67
CA THR A 22 -5.36 -18.90 -13.97
C THR A 22 -4.61 -17.57 -13.99
N GLN A 23 -3.51 -17.54 -14.75
CA GLN A 23 -2.76 -16.35 -15.10
C GLN A 23 -3.78 -15.26 -15.50
N SER A 24 -3.76 -14.15 -14.77
CA SER A 24 -4.79 -13.10 -14.92
C SER A 24 -4.91 -12.67 -16.38
N SER A 25 -6.14 -12.51 -16.85
CA SER A 25 -6.54 -12.27 -18.25
C SER A 25 -6.08 -10.92 -18.84
N CYS A 26 -5.12 -10.24 -18.19
CA CYS A 26 -4.79 -8.84 -18.42
C CYS A 26 -3.29 -8.54 -18.19
N SER A 27 -2.40 -9.42 -18.65
CA SER A 27 -0.97 -9.14 -18.68
C SER A 27 -0.67 -7.83 -19.43
N VAL A 28 0.34 -7.09 -18.96
CA VAL A 28 0.84 -5.89 -19.65
C VAL A 28 1.26 -6.30 -21.07
N PRO A 29 0.79 -5.61 -22.13
CA PRO A 29 1.22 -5.91 -23.49
C PRO A 29 2.74 -5.74 -23.62
N SER A 30 3.45 -6.67 -24.28
CA SER A 30 4.92 -6.60 -24.37
C SER A 30 5.46 -5.29 -24.97
N ALA A 31 4.67 -4.64 -25.83
CA ALA A 31 4.99 -3.30 -26.36
C ALA A 31 5.02 -2.18 -25.29
N GLN A 32 4.42 -2.40 -24.11
CA GLN A 32 4.38 -1.47 -22.98
C GLN A 32 5.29 -1.92 -21.82
N GLU A 33 5.94 -3.08 -21.89
CA GLU A 33 6.90 -3.53 -20.87
C GLU A 33 8.02 -2.52 -20.58
N PRO A 34 8.60 -1.81 -21.58
CA PRO A 34 9.60 -0.78 -21.31
C PRO A 34 9.11 0.33 -20.36
N LEU A 35 7.82 0.65 -20.40
CA LEU A 35 7.21 1.63 -19.50
C LEU A 35 7.18 1.14 -18.05
N VAL A 36 6.83 -0.13 -17.85
CA VAL A 36 6.82 -0.79 -16.52
C VAL A 36 8.24 -0.92 -15.97
N ASN A 37 9.19 -1.31 -16.82
CA ASN A 37 10.60 -1.39 -16.44
C ASN A 37 11.16 0.00 -16.07
N GLY A 38 10.69 1.07 -16.73
CA GLY A 38 11.00 2.45 -16.39
C GLY A 38 10.64 2.85 -14.97
N ILE A 39 9.38 2.63 -14.56
CA ILE A 39 8.98 2.94 -13.18
C ILE A 39 9.64 2.02 -12.16
N GLN A 40 9.90 0.76 -12.50
CA GLN A 40 10.63 -0.15 -11.61
C GLN A 40 12.02 0.39 -11.29
N VAL A 41 12.80 0.76 -12.30
CA VAL A 41 14.13 1.36 -12.09
C VAL A 41 14.04 2.69 -11.34
N LEU A 42 13.03 3.53 -11.62
CA LEU A 42 12.81 4.78 -10.91
C LEU A 42 12.57 4.55 -9.40
N MET A 43 11.76 3.54 -9.05
CA MET A 43 11.53 3.12 -7.67
C MET A 43 12.80 2.56 -7.03
N GLU A 44 13.52 1.66 -7.70
CA GLU A 44 14.75 1.07 -7.15
C GLU A 44 15.86 2.12 -6.92
N ASN A 45 15.93 3.15 -7.77
CA ASN A 45 16.86 4.27 -7.62
C ASN A 45 16.52 5.20 -6.45
N SER A 46 15.32 5.14 -5.88
CA SER A 46 14.98 5.92 -4.69
C SER A 46 15.63 5.37 -3.41
N VAL A 47 16.19 4.16 -3.46
CA VAL A 47 16.83 3.50 -2.33
C VAL A 47 18.25 4.03 -2.15
N THR A 48 18.46 4.81 -1.09
CA THR A 48 19.76 5.35 -0.71
C THR A 48 20.00 5.16 0.79
N SER A 49 21.23 5.37 1.26
CA SER A 49 21.58 5.19 2.68
C SER A 49 20.84 6.16 3.61
N SER A 50 20.40 7.32 3.11
CA SER A 50 19.64 8.33 3.85
C SER A 50 18.13 8.27 3.58
N ALA A 51 17.67 7.42 2.66
CA ALA A 51 16.26 7.27 2.39
C ALA A 51 15.56 6.54 3.55
N TYR A 52 14.28 6.86 3.77
CA TYR A 52 13.44 6.10 4.69
C TYR A 52 13.34 4.64 4.22
N PRO A 53 13.69 3.63 5.06
CA PRO A 53 13.63 2.22 4.66
C PRO A 53 12.18 1.78 4.39
N ASN A 54 11.79 1.69 3.12
CA ASN A 54 10.43 1.37 2.72
C ASN A 54 10.27 -0.13 2.39
N PRO A 55 9.62 -0.94 3.26
CA PRO A 55 9.43 -2.37 3.01
C PRO A 55 8.58 -2.68 1.77
N SER A 56 7.67 -1.78 1.36
CA SER A 56 6.84 -1.97 0.16
C SER A 56 7.69 -1.96 -1.12
N ILE A 57 8.73 -1.11 -1.17
CA ILE A 57 9.67 -1.07 -2.30
C ILE A 57 10.43 -2.39 -2.41
N LEU A 58 10.91 -2.94 -1.27
CA LEU A 58 11.62 -4.21 -1.27
C LEU A 58 10.73 -5.36 -1.73
N ILE A 59 9.48 -5.43 -1.24
CA ILE A 59 8.50 -6.42 -1.70
C ILE A 59 8.28 -6.28 -3.21
N ALA A 60 8.05 -5.06 -3.69
CA ALA A 60 7.74 -4.80 -5.09
C ALA A 60 8.89 -5.20 -6.03
N MET A 61 10.13 -4.81 -5.72
CA MET A 61 11.29 -5.17 -6.55
C MET A 61 11.59 -6.68 -6.48
N ASN A 62 11.37 -7.33 -5.33
CA ASN A 62 11.58 -8.77 -5.20
C ASN A 62 10.52 -9.58 -5.95
N LEU A 63 9.26 -9.15 -5.94
CA LEU A 63 8.19 -9.77 -6.73
C LEU A 63 8.37 -9.54 -8.24
N ALA A 64 8.90 -8.39 -8.63
CA ALA A 64 9.15 -8.03 -10.02
C ALA A 64 10.44 -8.64 -10.60
N GLY A 65 11.39 -9.03 -9.74
CA GLY A 65 12.77 -9.34 -10.08
C GLY A 65 13.62 -8.06 -10.10
N ALA A 66 14.48 -7.89 -9.09
CA ALA A 66 15.22 -6.65 -8.87
C ALA A 66 16.29 -6.41 -9.95
N TYR A 67 16.37 -5.19 -10.49
CA TYR A 67 17.45 -4.80 -11.41
C TYR A 67 18.69 -4.29 -10.67
N ASN A 68 18.49 -3.51 -9.60
CA ASN A 68 19.55 -2.91 -8.79
C ASN A 68 19.82 -3.74 -7.53
N LEU A 69 20.67 -4.76 -7.67
CA LEU A 69 21.05 -5.67 -6.57
C LEU A 69 21.74 -4.93 -5.40
N LYS A 70 22.38 -3.78 -5.66
CA LYS A 70 22.99 -2.96 -4.61
C LYS A 70 21.93 -2.27 -3.76
N ALA A 71 20.90 -1.69 -4.40
CA ALA A 71 19.74 -1.13 -3.71
C ALA A 71 18.98 -2.20 -2.93
N GLN A 72 18.70 -3.35 -3.56
CA GLN A 72 18.05 -4.50 -2.91
C GLN A 72 18.75 -4.91 -1.61
N LYS A 73 20.07 -5.11 -1.69
CA LYS A 73 20.91 -5.50 -0.55
C LYS A 73 20.93 -4.42 0.53
N LEU A 74 21.06 -3.15 0.16
CA LEU A 74 21.04 -2.03 1.10
C LEU A 74 19.72 -1.97 1.89
N LEU A 75 18.59 -1.98 1.19
CA LEU A 75 17.27 -1.91 1.80
C LEU A 75 16.97 -3.13 2.67
N THR A 76 17.39 -4.32 2.22
CA THR A 76 17.30 -5.55 3.02
C THR A 76 18.00 -5.39 4.37
N TYR A 77 19.24 -4.87 4.39
CA TYR A 77 19.96 -4.69 5.65
C TYR A 77 19.34 -3.62 6.54
N GLN A 78 18.88 -2.50 5.98
CA GLN A 78 18.19 -1.46 6.76
C GLN A 78 16.96 -2.03 7.49
N LEU A 79 16.16 -2.86 6.81
CA LEU A 79 14.97 -3.49 7.38
C LEU A 79 15.30 -4.62 8.37
N MET A 80 16.42 -5.32 8.18
CA MET A 80 16.92 -6.27 9.18
C MET A 80 17.32 -5.55 10.48
N SER A 81 17.96 -4.38 10.37
CA SER A 81 18.43 -3.58 11.50
C SER A 81 17.37 -2.68 12.14
N SER A 82 16.13 -2.66 11.62
CA SER A 82 15.08 -1.78 12.15
C SER A 82 14.72 -2.19 13.58
N ASP A 83 14.62 -1.21 14.50
CA ASP A 83 14.11 -1.47 15.84
C ASP A 83 12.64 -1.89 15.76
N ASN A 84 12.29 -2.94 16.49
CA ASN A 84 10.94 -3.48 16.53
C ASN A 84 9.95 -2.56 17.25
N ASN A 85 10.44 -1.73 18.18
CA ASN A 85 9.60 -0.82 18.97
C ASN A 85 9.11 0.39 18.16
N ASP A 86 9.82 0.74 17.09
CA ASP A 86 9.48 1.87 16.21
C ASP A 86 8.44 1.48 15.13
N LEU A 87 8.13 0.19 15.01
CA LEU A 87 7.25 -0.34 13.98
C LEU A 87 5.81 -0.50 14.49
N THR A 88 4.87 0.16 13.84
CA THR A 88 3.44 -0.11 13.96
C THR A 88 3.10 -1.52 13.49
N ILE A 89 1.92 -2.04 13.86
CA ILE A 89 1.40 -3.35 13.42
C ILE A 89 1.52 -3.53 11.89
N GLY A 90 1.15 -2.50 11.11
CA GLY A 90 1.22 -2.55 9.65
C GLY A 90 2.65 -2.54 9.11
N GLN A 91 3.53 -1.72 9.70
CA GLN A 91 4.95 -1.69 9.33
C GLN A 91 5.65 -3.01 9.68
N LEU A 92 5.32 -3.62 10.80
CA LEU A 92 5.87 -4.91 11.21
C LEU A 92 5.43 -6.02 10.24
N GLY A 93 4.15 -6.03 9.84
CA GLY A 93 3.64 -6.92 8.79
C GLY A 93 4.36 -6.75 7.45
N LEU A 94 4.53 -5.51 6.98
CA LEU A 94 5.29 -5.21 5.76
C LEU A 94 6.76 -5.63 5.86
N THR A 95 7.44 -5.33 6.97
CA THR A 95 8.85 -5.70 7.17
C THR A 95 9.04 -7.22 7.17
N ILE A 96 8.13 -7.98 7.79
CA ILE A 96 8.16 -9.46 7.75
C ILE A 96 8.02 -9.97 6.30
N MET A 97 7.08 -9.43 5.53
CA MET A 97 6.90 -9.80 4.11
C MET A 97 8.12 -9.40 3.26
N ALA A 98 8.69 -8.21 3.49
CA ALA A 98 9.87 -7.73 2.79
C ALA A 98 11.10 -8.63 3.04
N LEU A 99 11.37 -8.98 4.30
CA LEU A 99 12.45 -9.90 4.66
C LEU A 99 12.22 -11.30 4.08
N THR A 100 10.97 -11.78 4.13
CA THR A 100 10.59 -13.08 3.53
C THR A 100 10.85 -13.10 2.03
N SER A 101 10.48 -12.05 1.31
CA SER A 101 10.76 -11.94 -0.14
C SER A 101 12.25 -11.83 -0.48
N SER A 102 13.09 -11.50 0.51
CA SER A 102 14.56 -11.45 0.37
C SER A 102 15.24 -12.72 0.87
N CYS A 103 14.46 -13.79 1.14
CA CYS A 103 14.92 -15.04 1.74
C CYS A 103 15.71 -14.82 3.05
N ARG A 104 15.29 -13.82 3.83
CA ARG A 104 15.81 -13.55 5.18
C ARG A 104 14.81 -14.01 6.22
N ASP A 105 15.33 -14.56 7.31
CA ASP A 105 14.54 -14.86 8.50
C ASP A 105 14.10 -13.53 9.15
N PRO A 106 12.78 -13.28 9.31
CA PRO A 106 12.30 -12.09 10.01
C PRO A 106 12.56 -12.11 11.51
N GLY A 107 12.95 -13.25 12.09
CA GLY A 107 13.35 -13.38 13.48
C GLY A 107 12.22 -13.07 14.47
N ASP A 108 12.53 -12.29 15.50
CA ASP A 108 11.62 -11.95 16.60
C ASP A 108 10.42 -11.09 16.16
N LYS A 109 10.50 -10.43 15.00
CA LYS A 109 9.41 -9.61 14.42
C LYS A 109 8.10 -10.38 14.32
N VAL A 110 8.15 -11.67 13.96
CA VAL A 110 6.94 -12.52 13.84
C VAL A 110 6.30 -12.73 15.20
N SER A 111 7.09 -13.08 16.22
CA SER A 111 6.61 -13.31 17.59
C SER A 111 6.05 -12.04 18.23
N ILE A 112 6.67 -10.88 17.96
CA ILE A 112 6.19 -9.58 18.42
C ILE A 112 4.85 -9.25 17.76
N LEU A 113 4.76 -9.40 16.43
CA LEU A 113 3.52 -9.14 15.69
C LEU A 113 2.38 -10.04 16.16
N GLN A 114 2.66 -11.33 16.36
CA GLN A 114 1.69 -12.29 16.87
C GLN A 114 1.10 -11.82 18.21
N ARG A 115 1.95 -11.45 19.17
CA ARG A 115 1.52 -10.95 20.49
C ARG A 115 0.75 -9.64 20.42
N GLN A 116 1.15 -8.72 19.55
CA GLN A 116 0.41 -7.47 19.32
C GLN A 116 -0.98 -7.75 18.74
N MET A 117 -1.08 -8.66 17.77
CA MET A 117 -2.33 -9.00 17.10
C MET A 117 -3.27 -9.84 17.98
N GLU A 118 -2.77 -10.62 18.94
CA GLU A 118 -3.58 -11.28 19.97
C GLU A 118 -4.32 -10.27 20.85
N ASN A 119 -3.70 -9.12 21.13
CA ASN A 119 -4.28 -8.02 21.91
C ASN A 119 -5.00 -6.97 21.07
N TRP A 120 -4.95 -7.06 19.73
CA TRP A 120 -5.56 -6.08 18.84
C TRP A 120 -7.10 -6.13 18.87
N ALA A 121 -7.70 -4.95 18.97
CA ALA A 121 -9.12 -4.69 18.75
C ALA A 121 -9.29 -3.29 18.13
N PRO A 122 -10.31 -3.04 17.30
CA PRO A 122 -10.58 -1.67 16.83
C PRO A 122 -11.08 -0.80 17.99
N SER A 123 -10.96 0.52 17.85
CA SER A 123 -11.43 1.47 18.87
C SER A 123 -12.96 1.43 19.06
N SER A 124 -13.72 1.17 18.00
CA SER A 124 -15.18 0.98 18.07
C SER A 124 -15.69 0.27 16.81
N PRO A 125 -16.94 -0.24 16.80
CA PRO A 125 -17.58 -0.74 15.58
C PRO A 125 -17.73 0.32 14.47
N ASN A 126 -17.70 1.61 14.83
CA ASN A 126 -17.81 2.75 13.92
C ASN A 126 -16.45 3.42 13.67
N ALA A 127 -15.33 2.74 13.98
CA ALA A 127 -14.02 3.19 13.55
C ALA A 127 -14.00 3.28 12.03
N GLU A 128 -13.29 4.27 11.50
CA GLU A 128 -13.04 4.48 10.09
C GLU A 128 -12.54 3.21 9.40
N ALA A 129 -12.92 3.04 8.13
CA ALA A 129 -12.55 1.84 7.39
C ALA A 129 -11.02 1.65 7.31
N SER A 130 -10.24 2.74 7.26
CA SER A 130 -8.77 2.67 7.21
C SER A 130 -8.11 2.11 8.47
N ALA A 131 -8.81 2.06 9.62
CA ALA A 131 -8.31 1.41 10.84
C ALA A 131 -7.97 -0.08 10.63
N PHE A 132 -8.53 -0.70 9.59
CA PHE A 132 -8.31 -2.11 9.25
C PHE A 132 -7.16 -2.36 8.27
N TYR A 133 -6.55 -1.31 7.68
CA TYR A 133 -5.47 -1.47 6.71
C TYR A 133 -4.21 -2.11 7.33
N GLY A 134 -3.71 -1.53 8.43
CA GLY A 134 -2.54 -2.05 9.16
C GLY A 134 -2.75 -3.47 9.70
N PRO A 135 -3.87 -3.77 10.38
CA PRO A 135 -4.22 -5.12 10.80
C PRO A 135 -4.34 -6.13 9.65
N SER A 136 -4.81 -5.71 8.46
CA SER A 136 -4.84 -6.58 7.28
C SER A 136 -3.45 -7.01 6.84
N LEU A 137 -2.49 -6.08 6.80
CA LEU A 137 -1.08 -6.38 6.51
C LEU A 137 -0.48 -7.37 7.52
N ALA A 138 -0.81 -7.18 8.80
CA ALA A 138 -0.34 -8.06 9.86
C ALA A 138 -0.88 -9.49 9.73
N ILE A 139 -2.20 -9.64 9.49
CA ILE A 139 -2.82 -10.95 9.30
C ILE A 139 -2.26 -11.64 8.05
N LEU A 140 -2.04 -10.90 6.96
CA LEU A 140 -1.42 -11.45 5.76
C LEU A 140 -0.02 -12.00 6.07
N ALA A 141 0.82 -11.22 6.74
CA ALA A 141 2.18 -11.63 7.12
C ALA A 141 2.18 -12.84 8.07
N LEU A 142 1.31 -12.87 9.07
CA LEU A 142 1.17 -13.98 10.01
C LEU A 142 0.65 -15.25 9.32
N CYS A 143 -0.37 -15.13 8.45
CA CYS A 143 -0.90 -16.25 7.65
C CYS A 143 0.15 -16.88 6.73
N GLN A 144 1.07 -16.07 6.21
CA GLN A 144 2.18 -16.56 5.40
C GLN A 144 3.19 -17.39 6.21
N LYS A 145 3.33 -17.12 7.51
CA LYS A 145 4.23 -17.85 8.42
C LYS A 145 3.58 -19.07 9.08
N ASN A 146 2.40 -18.90 9.66
CA ASN A 146 1.67 -19.97 10.33
C ASN A 146 0.16 -19.67 10.32
N SER A 147 -0.55 -20.24 9.34
CA SER A 147 -1.99 -20.01 9.17
C SER A 147 -2.83 -20.57 10.33
N GLU A 148 -2.43 -21.70 10.92
CA GLU A 148 -3.14 -22.32 12.04
C GLU A 148 -3.10 -21.44 13.29
N ALA A 149 -1.91 -20.94 13.66
CA ALA A 149 -1.75 -20.01 14.79
C ALA A 149 -2.42 -18.64 14.55
N THR A 150 -2.61 -18.25 13.28
CA THR A 150 -3.26 -16.98 12.90
C THR A 150 -4.79 -17.07 12.95
N LEU A 151 -5.35 -18.28 12.92
CA LEU A 151 -6.79 -18.51 12.74
C LEU A 151 -7.67 -17.77 13.77
N PRO A 152 -7.38 -17.77 15.09
CA PRO A 152 -8.18 -17.03 16.06
C PRO A 152 -8.22 -15.52 15.79
N ILE A 153 -7.07 -14.93 15.42
CA ILE A 153 -6.94 -13.50 15.10
C ILE A 153 -7.74 -13.18 13.84
N ALA A 154 -7.60 -13.99 12.79
CA ALA A 154 -8.28 -13.80 11.52
C ALA A 154 -9.81 -13.88 11.67
N VAL A 155 -10.32 -14.79 12.51
CA VAL A 155 -11.76 -14.91 12.79
C VAL A 155 -12.29 -13.68 13.50
N ARG A 156 -11.58 -13.18 14.53
CA ARG A 156 -11.95 -11.95 15.21
C ARG A 156 -11.96 -10.77 14.23
N PHE A 157 -10.89 -10.62 13.45
CA PHE A 157 -10.79 -9.59 12.42
C PHE A 157 -11.93 -9.65 11.41
N ALA A 158 -12.26 -10.83 10.86
CA ALA A 158 -13.33 -10.99 9.89
C ALA A 158 -14.70 -10.60 10.45
N LYS A 159 -15.04 -11.03 11.68
CA LYS A 159 -16.28 -10.64 12.36
C LYS A 159 -16.36 -9.14 12.61
N THR A 160 -15.27 -8.55 13.07
CA THR A 160 -15.18 -7.12 13.34
C THR A 160 -15.29 -6.28 12.06
N LEU A 161 -14.63 -6.70 10.98
CA LEU A 161 -14.69 -6.02 9.68
C LEU A 161 -16.09 -6.10 9.08
N LEU A 162 -16.77 -7.24 9.20
CA LEU A 162 -18.14 -7.42 8.73
C LEU A 162 -19.15 -6.54 9.51
N ALA A 163 -18.91 -6.34 10.81
CA ALA A 163 -19.74 -5.50 11.66
C ALA A 163 -19.47 -3.99 11.49
N ASN A 164 -18.38 -3.60 10.83
CA ASN A 164 -18.03 -2.21 10.63
C ASN A 164 -18.97 -1.54 9.62
N SER A 165 -19.43 -0.33 9.94
CA SER A 165 -20.42 0.41 9.15
C SER A 165 -19.86 1.68 8.49
N SER A 166 -18.56 1.94 8.65
CA SER A 166 -17.92 3.15 8.14
C SER A 166 -17.85 3.17 6.60
N PRO A 167 -17.78 4.37 5.98
CA PRO A 167 -17.62 4.49 4.54
C PRO A 167 -16.43 3.68 4.01
N PHE A 168 -16.68 2.88 2.97
CA PHE A 168 -15.71 1.93 2.44
C PHE A 168 -14.47 2.62 1.85
N ASN A 169 -13.28 2.18 2.27
CA ASN A 169 -12.00 2.56 1.70
C ASN A 169 -11.43 1.41 0.84
N VAL A 170 -11.08 1.71 -0.41
CA VAL A 170 -10.67 0.70 -1.41
C VAL A 170 -9.34 0.04 -1.05
N ASP A 171 -8.33 0.81 -0.61
CA ASP A 171 -7.02 0.31 -0.19
C ASP A 171 -7.15 -0.73 0.93
N THR A 172 -8.00 -0.40 1.92
CA THR A 172 -8.24 -1.27 3.07
C THR A 172 -9.02 -2.51 2.68
N GLY A 173 -10.06 -2.37 1.86
CA GLY A 173 -10.77 -3.52 1.32
C GLY A 173 -9.85 -4.44 0.53
N ALA A 174 -8.94 -3.87 -0.27
CA ALA A 174 -7.99 -4.64 -1.05
C ALA A 174 -7.03 -5.43 -0.15
N MET A 175 -6.42 -4.79 0.86
CA MET A 175 -5.53 -5.48 1.81
C MET A 175 -6.28 -6.54 2.64
N ALA A 176 -7.50 -6.25 3.09
CA ALA A 176 -8.33 -7.20 3.81
C ALA A 176 -8.67 -8.42 2.94
N THR A 177 -8.93 -8.22 1.65
CA THR A 177 -9.15 -9.31 0.68
C THR A 177 -7.91 -10.20 0.59
N LEU A 178 -6.71 -9.64 0.44
CA LEU A 178 -5.47 -10.42 0.39
C LEU A 178 -5.26 -11.24 1.67
N ALA A 179 -5.44 -10.62 2.84
CA ALA A 179 -5.28 -11.28 4.14
C ALA A 179 -6.28 -12.44 4.33
N LEU A 180 -7.56 -12.20 4.03
CA LEU A 180 -8.62 -13.20 4.19
C LEU A 180 -8.54 -14.29 3.13
N THR A 181 -8.10 -13.99 1.91
CA THR A 181 -7.83 -15.01 0.89
C THR A 181 -6.69 -15.94 1.32
N CYS A 182 -5.62 -15.42 1.94
CA CYS A 182 -4.56 -16.26 2.51
C CYS A 182 -5.14 -17.26 3.52
N MET A 183 -5.97 -16.77 4.46
CA MET A 183 -6.58 -17.59 5.49
C MET A 183 -7.58 -18.60 4.92
N TYR A 184 -8.42 -18.18 3.97
CA TYR A 184 -9.41 -19.02 3.29
C TYR A 184 -8.76 -20.24 2.61
N ASN A 185 -7.58 -20.06 2.03
CA ASN A 185 -6.84 -21.12 1.34
C ASN A 185 -6.02 -22.03 2.27
N LYS A 186 -5.83 -21.66 3.54
CA LYS A 186 -4.99 -22.38 4.49
C LYS A 186 -5.71 -22.81 5.77
N ILE A 187 -7.01 -23.09 5.67
CA ILE A 187 -7.79 -23.64 6.78
C ILE A 187 -7.25 -25.05 7.10
N PRO A 188 -6.88 -25.34 8.36
CA PRO A 188 -6.36 -26.65 8.73
C PRO A 188 -7.37 -27.77 8.47
N VAL A 189 -6.89 -28.91 7.95
CA VAL A 189 -7.72 -30.10 7.73
C VAL A 189 -8.36 -30.54 9.04
N GLY A 190 -9.69 -30.69 9.05
CA GLY A 190 -10.45 -31.07 10.25
C GLY A 190 -10.97 -29.91 11.09
N SER A 191 -10.68 -28.65 10.73
CA SER A 191 -11.28 -27.48 11.36
C SER A 191 -12.78 -27.37 11.04
N GLU A 192 -13.53 -26.66 11.88
CA GLU A 192 -14.96 -26.41 11.67
C GLU A 192 -15.24 -25.75 10.31
N GLU A 193 -16.25 -26.25 9.58
CA GLU A 193 -16.68 -25.70 8.28
C GLU A 193 -17.04 -24.21 8.35
N GLY A 194 -17.38 -23.72 9.55
CA GLY A 194 -17.74 -22.33 9.83
C GLY A 194 -16.63 -21.32 9.48
N TYR A 195 -15.35 -21.69 9.56
CA TYR A 195 -14.25 -20.75 9.24
C TYR A 195 -14.23 -20.39 7.76
N ARG A 196 -14.36 -21.39 6.87
CA ARG A 196 -14.37 -21.17 5.42
C ARG A 196 -15.58 -20.34 5.01
N SER A 197 -16.73 -20.64 5.60
CA SER A 197 -17.98 -19.90 5.37
C SER A 197 -17.85 -18.43 5.80
N LEU A 198 -17.33 -18.17 7.00
CA LEU A 198 -17.12 -16.81 7.51
C LEU A 198 -16.18 -16.01 6.59
N PHE A 199 -15.00 -16.54 6.26
CA PHE A 199 -14.07 -15.82 5.40
C PHE A 199 -14.63 -15.61 3.99
N GLY A 200 -15.29 -16.62 3.42
CA GLY A 200 -15.95 -16.49 2.11
C GLY A 200 -17.06 -15.44 2.10
N GLN A 201 -17.86 -15.34 3.17
CA GLN A 201 -18.88 -14.31 3.31
C GLN A 201 -18.29 -12.91 3.32
N VAL A 202 -17.23 -12.68 4.11
CA VAL A 202 -16.57 -11.37 4.21
C VAL A 202 -15.87 -11.01 2.91
N LEU A 203 -15.18 -11.96 2.26
CA LEU A 203 -14.55 -11.77 0.95
C LEU A 203 -15.57 -11.33 -0.10
N LYS A 204 -16.74 -11.98 -0.15
CA LYS A 204 -17.82 -11.62 -1.08
C LYS A 204 -18.34 -10.20 -0.83
N ASP A 205 -18.56 -9.82 0.43
CA ASP A 205 -19.01 -8.46 0.78
C ASP A 205 -17.99 -7.39 0.36
N ILE A 206 -16.70 -7.63 0.65
CA ILE A 206 -15.63 -6.69 0.27
C ILE A 206 -15.50 -6.58 -1.25
N VAL A 207 -15.53 -7.70 -1.98
CA VAL A 207 -15.36 -7.71 -3.44
C VAL A 207 -16.50 -7.02 -4.15
N GLU A 208 -17.74 -7.14 -3.66
CA GLU A 208 -18.87 -6.32 -4.14
C GLU A 208 -18.62 -4.83 -3.88
N LYS A 209 -18.15 -4.46 -2.68
CA LYS A 209 -17.79 -3.07 -2.34
C LYS A 209 -16.67 -2.51 -3.23
N ILE A 210 -15.62 -3.28 -3.52
CA ILE A 210 -14.55 -2.91 -4.47
C ILE A 210 -15.14 -2.75 -5.87
N SER A 211 -16.00 -3.67 -6.30
CA SER A 211 -16.56 -3.67 -7.66
C SER A 211 -17.48 -2.48 -7.92
N MET A 212 -18.21 -2.04 -6.90
CA MET A 212 -19.00 -0.79 -6.95
C MET A 212 -18.14 0.47 -7.06
N LYS A 213 -16.83 0.39 -6.76
CA LYS A 213 -15.88 1.51 -6.89
C LYS A 213 -15.10 1.49 -8.21
N ILE A 214 -15.38 0.54 -9.11
CA ILE A 214 -14.82 0.53 -10.47
C ILE A 214 -15.51 1.62 -11.29
N LYS A 215 -14.74 2.66 -11.62
CA LYS A 215 -15.15 3.76 -12.51
C LYS A 215 -15.22 3.28 -13.95
N ASP A 216 -16.00 3.97 -14.77
CA ASP A 216 -16.18 3.63 -16.18
C ASP A 216 -14.88 3.67 -16.99
N ASN A 217 -13.89 4.44 -16.56
CA ASN A 217 -12.57 4.49 -17.22
C ASN A 217 -11.62 3.34 -16.82
N GLY A 218 -11.99 2.50 -15.85
CA GLY A 218 -11.17 1.37 -15.37
C GLY A 218 -10.42 1.63 -14.06
N ILE A 219 -10.42 2.85 -13.53
CA ILE A 219 -9.88 3.15 -12.18
C ILE A 219 -10.75 2.47 -11.12
N ILE A 220 -10.13 1.91 -10.08
CA ILE A 220 -10.83 1.28 -8.96
C ILE A 220 -10.62 2.12 -7.71
N GLY A 221 -11.65 2.87 -7.28
CA GLY A 221 -11.49 3.93 -6.29
C GLY A 221 -10.84 5.17 -6.91
N ASP A 222 -9.54 5.32 -6.71
CA ASP A 222 -8.69 6.36 -7.28
C ASP A 222 -7.42 5.75 -7.89
N ILE A 223 -6.57 6.58 -8.50
CA ILE A 223 -5.40 6.13 -9.25
C ILE A 223 -4.41 5.38 -8.35
N TYR A 224 -4.26 5.82 -7.09
CA TYR A 224 -3.28 5.26 -6.15
C TYR A 224 -3.79 4.01 -5.43
N SER A 225 -5.11 3.89 -5.22
CA SER A 225 -5.73 2.67 -4.67
C SER A 225 -5.93 1.54 -5.68
N THR A 226 -5.91 1.85 -6.98
CA THR A 226 -6.16 0.88 -8.06
C THR A 226 -5.17 -0.29 -8.05
N GLY A 227 -3.88 -0.05 -7.77
CA GLY A 227 -2.85 -1.11 -7.78
C GLY A 227 -3.15 -2.24 -6.81
N LEU A 228 -3.53 -1.89 -5.57
CA LEU A 228 -3.92 -2.85 -4.55
C LEU A 228 -5.23 -3.54 -4.89
N ALA A 229 -6.21 -2.79 -5.41
CA ALA A 229 -7.50 -3.36 -5.82
C ALA A 229 -7.36 -4.39 -6.95
N MET A 230 -6.43 -4.18 -7.89
CA MET A 230 -6.11 -5.18 -8.93
C MET A 230 -5.62 -6.49 -8.30
N GLN A 231 -4.74 -6.43 -7.30
CA GLN A 231 -4.29 -7.64 -6.59
C GLN A 231 -5.48 -8.36 -5.95
N ALA A 232 -6.32 -7.63 -5.20
CA ALA A 232 -7.48 -8.19 -4.52
C ALA A 232 -8.48 -8.88 -5.46
N LEU A 233 -8.84 -8.22 -6.57
CA LEU A 233 -9.78 -8.77 -7.56
C LEU A 233 -9.20 -9.97 -8.33
N SER A 234 -7.88 -10.06 -8.45
CA SER A 234 -7.22 -11.18 -9.15
C SER A 234 -7.10 -12.46 -8.31
N VAL A 235 -7.35 -12.41 -6.99
CA VAL A 235 -7.14 -13.55 -6.09
C VAL A 235 -8.37 -13.97 -5.29
N THR A 236 -9.44 -13.18 -5.29
CA THR A 236 -10.66 -13.54 -4.55
C THR A 236 -11.23 -14.86 -5.06
N PRO A 237 -11.62 -15.79 -4.17
CA PRO A 237 -12.27 -17.04 -4.57
C PRO A 237 -13.68 -16.84 -5.13
N GLU A 238 -14.32 -15.71 -4.81
CA GLU A 238 -15.67 -15.36 -5.23
C GLU A 238 -15.63 -14.03 -6.00
N PRO A 239 -15.84 -14.01 -7.33
CA PRO A 239 -15.94 -12.77 -8.10
C PRO A 239 -17.25 -12.04 -7.78
N SER A 240 -17.27 -10.73 -8.03
CA SER A 240 -18.50 -9.93 -7.90
C SER A 240 -19.49 -10.23 -9.03
N LYS A 241 -20.74 -9.80 -8.81
CA LYS A 241 -21.81 -9.88 -9.83
C LYS A 241 -21.50 -9.09 -11.10
N LYS A 242 -20.84 -7.92 -10.96
CA LYS A 242 -20.41 -7.09 -12.10
C LYS A 242 -19.00 -7.50 -12.50
N GLU A 243 -18.87 -8.15 -13.65
CA GLU A 243 -17.58 -8.57 -14.18
C GLU A 243 -16.60 -7.39 -14.28
N TRP A 244 -15.39 -7.58 -13.76
CA TRP A 244 -14.32 -6.60 -13.82
C TRP A 244 -13.56 -6.70 -15.14
N ASN A 245 -13.58 -5.63 -15.94
CA ASN A 245 -12.75 -5.53 -17.13
C ASN A 245 -11.28 -5.21 -16.78
N CYS A 246 -10.51 -6.25 -16.43
CA CYS A 246 -9.13 -6.10 -16.02
C CYS A 246 -8.23 -5.46 -17.10
N LYS A 247 -8.47 -5.78 -18.38
CA LYS A 247 -7.71 -5.17 -19.49
C LYS A 247 -7.89 -3.65 -19.51
N LYS A 248 -9.11 -3.16 -19.33
CA LYS A 248 -9.40 -1.72 -19.28
C LYS A 248 -8.67 -1.04 -18.13
N THR A 249 -8.67 -1.64 -16.93
CA THR A 249 -7.91 -1.13 -15.78
C THR A 249 -6.41 -1.11 -16.06
N THR A 250 -5.87 -2.16 -16.66
CA THR A 250 -4.42 -2.25 -16.98
C THR A 250 -4.01 -1.20 -18.02
N ASP A 251 -4.77 -1.08 -19.12
CA ASP A 251 -4.53 -0.07 -20.16
C ASP A 251 -4.62 1.36 -19.58
N MET A 252 -5.56 1.57 -18.64
CA MET A 252 -5.75 2.84 -17.95
C MET A 252 -4.56 3.20 -17.06
N ILE A 253 -4.05 2.26 -16.24
CA ILE A 253 -2.85 2.47 -15.42
C ILE A 253 -1.62 2.74 -16.29
N LEU A 254 -1.45 2.02 -17.40
CA LEU A 254 -0.37 2.28 -18.35
C LEU A 254 -0.44 3.68 -18.95
N ASN A 255 -1.63 4.22 -19.20
CA ASN A 255 -1.79 5.60 -19.64
C ASN A 255 -1.39 6.60 -18.55
N GLU A 256 -1.78 6.39 -17.29
CA GLU A 256 -1.41 7.28 -16.17
C GLU A 256 0.09 7.29 -15.89
N ILE A 257 0.77 6.15 -16.09
CA ILE A 257 2.24 6.10 -16.04
C ILE A 257 2.85 7.00 -17.11
N LYS A 258 2.32 7.01 -18.34
CA LYS A 258 2.77 7.92 -19.41
C LYS A 258 2.52 9.40 -19.08
N GLN A 259 1.46 9.69 -18.33
CA GLN A 259 1.15 11.04 -17.85
C GLN A 259 2.00 11.45 -16.63
N GLY A 260 2.93 10.61 -16.16
CA GLY A 260 3.83 10.91 -15.05
C GLY A 260 3.17 10.85 -13.67
N LYS A 261 1.98 10.24 -13.54
CA LYS A 261 1.27 10.13 -12.25
C LYS A 261 1.94 9.21 -11.23
N PHE A 262 2.78 8.29 -11.70
CA PHE A 262 3.53 7.35 -10.87
C PHE A 262 5.00 7.72 -10.82
N HIS A 263 5.32 8.89 -10.25
CA HIS A 263 6.70 9.31 -9.97
C HIS A 263 7.09 9.07 -8.50
N ASN A 264 6.13 9.03 -7.58
CA ASN A 264 6.37 8.71 -6.17
C ASN A 264 6.72 7.21 -6.04
N PRO A 265 7.88 6.83 -5.44
CA PRO A 265 8.34 5.44 -5.38
C PRO A 265 7.39 4.52 -4.61
N MET A 266 6.64 5.03 -3.63
CA MET A 266 5.62 4.25 -2.92
C MET A 266 4.42 3.94 -3.80
N SER A 267 3.97 4.91 -4.61
CA SER A 267 2.89 4.69 -5.57
C SER A 267 3.27 3.58 -6.57
N ILE A 268 4.52 3.58 -7.05
CA ILE A 268 5.05 2.53 -7.93
C ILE A 268 5.06 1.18 -7.23
N ALA A 269 5.52 1.12 -5.97
CA ALA A 269 5.58 -0.11 -5.20
C ALA A 269 4.21 -0.81 -5.04
N GLN A 270 3.12 -0.05 -5.05
CA GLN A 270 1.76 -0.61 -4.92
C GLN A 270 1.14 -1.08 -6.25
N ILE A 271 1.58 -0.57 -7.40
CA ILE A 271 1.08 -0.99 -8.72
C ILE A 271 1.98 -2.03 -9.39
N LEU A 272 3.29 -2.00 -9.12
CA LEU A 272 4.27 -2.83 -9.82
C LEU A 272 4.00 -4.34 -9.71
N PRO A 273 3.61 -4.90 -8.54
CA PRO A 273 3.23 -6.31 -8.45
C PRO A 273 2.12 -6.67 -9.44
N SER A 274 1.03 -5.90 -9.47
CA SER A 274 -0.10 -6.14 -10.38
C SER A 274 0.31 -6.10 -11.85
N LEU A 275 1.18 -5.14 -12.22
CA LEU A 275 1.71 -5.03 -13.59
C LEU A 275 2.64 -6.18 -13.97
N LYS A 276 3.29 -6.83 -13.00
CA LYS A 276 4.09 -8.04 -13.19
C LYS A 276 3.27 -9.33 -12.99
N GLY A 277 1.95 -9.23 -12.85
CA GLY A 277 1.06 -10.38 -12.65
C GLY A 277 1.29 -11.08 -11.31
N LYS A 278 1.66 -10.31 -10.28
CA LYS A 278 1.96 -10.76 -8.92
C LYS A 278 1.10 -10.04 -7.90
N THR A 279 1.01 -10.62 -6.72
CA THR A 279 0.34 -10.09 -5.56
C THR A 279 1.20 -10.29 -4.32
N TYR A 280 0.83 -9.67 -3.21
CA TYR A 280 1.51 -9.94 -1.94
C TYR A 280 1.33 -11.38 -1.45
N LEU A 281 0.38 -12.17 -1.99
CA LEU A 281 0.29 -13.60 -1.72
C LEU A 281 1.44 -14.42 -2.35
N ASP A 282 2.14 -13.85 -3.33
CA ASP A 282 3.28 -14.48 -4.02
C ASP A 282 4.63 -14.27 -3.29
N VAL A 283 4.62 -13.53 -2.18
CA VAL A 283 5.83 -13.22 -1.37
C VAL A 283 6.56 -14.50 -0.89
N PRO A 284 5.89 -15.53 -0.35
CA PRO A 284 6.56 -16.77 0.06
C PRO A 284 7.19 -17.57 -1.09
N GLN A 285 6.82 -17.31 -2.35
CA GLN A 285 7.27 -18.02 -3.54
C GLN A 285 8.41 -17.30 -4.28
N VAL A 286 8.88 -16.16 -3.75
CA VAL A 286 10.01 -15.43 -4.35
C VAL A 286 11.26 -16.32 -4.37
N THR A 287 11.89 -16.41 -5.53
CA THR A 287 13.15 -17.14 -5.71
C THR A 287 14.32 -16.17 -5.54
N CYS A 288 15.20 -16.44 -4.59
CA CYS A 288 16.42 -15.66 -4.41
C CYS A 288 17.58 -16.35 -5.12
N SER A 289 17.86 -15.96 -6.37
CA SER A 289 19.07 -16.35 -7.08
C SER A 289 19.85 -15.12 -7.53
N PRO A 290 21.20 -15.15 -7.56
CA PRO A 290 22.02 -14.01 -8.01
C PRO A 290 21.84 -13.65 -9.49
N ASP A 291 21.24 -14.53 -10.28
CA ASP A 291 21.18 -14.42 -11.74
C ASP A 291 19.91 -13.67 -12.18
N HIS A 292 19.92 -12.34 -12.04
CA HIS A 292 18.91 -11.48 -12.64
C HIS A 292 19.50 -10.57 -13.72
N GLU A 293 18.69 -10.38 -14.76
CA GLU A 293 19.05 -9.70 -16.01
C GLU A 293 19.53 -8.27 -15.79
N VAL A 294 20.47 -7.87 -16.65
CA VAL A 294 21.08 -6.53 -16.66
C VAL A 294 19.99 -5.46 -16.72
N GLN A 295 20.14 -4.43 -15.89
CA GLN A 295 19.27 -3.25 -15.85
C GLN A 295 18.93 -2.77 -17.27
N PRO A 296 17.64 -2.68 -17.66
CA PRO A 296 17.25 -2.20 -18.96
C PRO A 296 17.82 -0.81 -19.21
N THR A 297 18.44 -0.60 -20.37
CA THR A 297 18.87 0.74 -20.78
C THR A 297 17.62 1.56 -21.02
N LEU A 298 17.29 2.44 -20.07
CA LEU A 298 16.11 3.28 -20.18
C LEU A 298 16.33 4.33 -21.26
N PRO A 299 15.35 4.55 -22.16
CA PRO A 299 15.23 5.84 -22.81
C PRO A 299 15.09 6.88 -21.70
N SER A 300 15.92 7.92 -21.73
CA SER A 300 15.74 9.10 -20.90
C SER A 300 14.34 9.64 -21.13
N ASN A 301 13.42 9.35 -20.20
CA ASN A 301 12.12 10.01 -20.22
C ASN A 301 12.39 11.52 -20.16
N PRO A 302 11.71 12.34 -20.97
CA PRO A 302 11.87 13.78 -20.89
C PRO A 302 11.60 14.17 -19.45
N GLY A 303 12.58 14.81 -18.80
CA GLY A 303 12.32 15.51 -17.55
C GLY A 303 11.14 16.46 -17.76
N PRO A 304 10.44 16.85 -16.68
CA PRO A 304 9.34 17.80 -16.80
C PRO A 304 9.80 18.96 -17.69
N GLY A 305 9.02 19.23 -18.74
CA GLY A 305 9.33 20.26 -19.73
C GLY A 305 9.64 21.58 -19.03
N PRO A 306 10.43 22.46 -19.67
CA PRO A 306 10.93 23.68 -19.04
C PRO A 306 9.78 24.41 -18.34
N THR A 307 9.94 24.60 -17.03
CA THR A 307 9.02 25.39 -16.21
C THR A 307 8.91 26.76 -16.86
N SER A 308 7.72 27.06 -17.41
CA SER A 308 7.41 28.41 -17.90
C SER A 308 7.78 29.39 -16.80
N ALA A 309 8.60 30.39 -17.14
CA ALA A 309 9.16 31.36 -16.19
C ALA A 309 8.10 32.26 -15.51
N SER A 310 6.82 32.04 -15.78
CA SER A 310 5.72 32.75 -15.14
C SER A 310 5.52 32.26 -13.71
N ASN A 311 5.47 33.20 -12.78
CA ASN A 311 4.95 32.92 -11.44
C ASN A 311 3.44 32.70 -11.51
N ILE A 312 2.95 31.79 -10.68
CA ILE A 312 1.53 31.62 -10.36
C ILE A 312 1.26 32.19 -8.97
N THR A 313 0.02 32.58 -8.70
CA THR A 313 -0.42 32.95 -7.35
C THR A 313 -1.37 31.89 -6.82
N VAL A 314 -1.09 31.35 -5.65
CA VAL A 314 -1.92 30.38 -4.94
C VAL A 314 -2.50 31.07 -3.71
N ILE A 315 -3.80 30.88 -3.47
CA ILE A 315 -4.48 31.36 -2.27
C ILE A 315 -4.37 30.23 -1.25
N TYR A 316 -3.60 30.44 -0.18
CA TYR A 316 -3.37 29.41 0.84
C TYR A 316 -4.05 29.79 2.15
N THR A 317 -4.96 28.92 2.60
CA THR A 317 -5.69 29.07 3.86
C THR A 317 -5.27 27.99 4.86
N ILE A 318 -5.01 28.38 6.10
CA ILE A 318 -4.85 27.46 7.22
C ILE A 318 -6.05 27.62 8.16
N ASN A 319 -6.72 26.51 8.46
CA ASN A 319 -7.97 26.51 9.22
C ASN A 319 -7.92 25.49 10.34
N ASN A 320 -8.17 25.94 11.58
CA ASN A 320 -8.44 25.07 12.71
C ASN A 320 -9.74 25.50 13.37
N GLN A 321 -10.78 24.67 13.22
CA GLN A 321 -12.10 24.87 13.84
C GLN A 321 -12.48 23.74 14.81
N LEU A 322 -11.57 22.79 15.06
CA LEU A 322 -11.84 21.66 15.92
C LEU A 322 -11.97 22.14 17.37
N ARG A 323 -13.12 21.90 18.02
CA ARG A 323 -13.30 22.28 19.42
C ARG A 323 -12.45 21.37 20.32
N GLY A 324 -11.82 21.94 21.35
CA GLY A 324 -10.99 21.20 22.31
C GLY A 324 -9.49 21.26 22.03
N VAL A 325 -9.06 21.92 20.95
CA VAL A 325 -7.67 22.36 20.75
C VAL A 325 -7.54 23.85 21.08
N GLU A 326 -6.38 24.25 21.61
CA GLU A 326 -6.22 25.55 22.29
C GLU A 326 -6.40 26.77 21.39
N LEU A 327 -6.18 26.66 20.07
CA LEU A 327 -6.16 27.80 19.16
C LEU A 327 -7.00 27.56 17.91
N LEU A 328 -8.18 28.16 17.86
CA LEU A 328 -8.97 28.28 16.64
C LEU A 328 -8.42 29.43 15.79
N PHE A 329 -8.24 29.19 14.50
CA PHE A 329 -7.80 30.22 13.57
C PHE A 329 -8.24 29.92 12.14
N ASN A 330 -8.36 30.97 11.33
CA ASN A 330 -8.62 30.87 9.91
C ASN A 330 -7.89 32.02 9.21
N GLU A 331 -6.73 31.73 8.65
CA GLU A 331 -5.88 32.73 8.02
C GLU A 331 -5.63 32.40 6.56
N THR A 332 -5.59 33.42 5.73
CA THR A 332 -5.38 33.28 4.28
C THR A 332 -4.26 34.19 3.82
N ILE A 333 -3.39 33.68 2.95
CA ILE A 333 -2.31 34.44 2.34
C ILE A 333 -2.20 34.12 0.84
N ASN A 334 -1.88 35.14 0.05
CA ASN A 334 -1.53 34.95 -1.35
C ASN A 334 -0.03 34.67 -1.48
N VAL A 335 0.30 33.52 -2.06
CA VAL A 335 1.68 33.06 -2.23
C VAL A 335 1.99 33.02 -3.72
N SER A 336 3.09 33.65 -4.12
CA SER A 336 3.53 33.61 -5.52
C SER A 336 4.72 32.66 -5.63
N VAL A 337 4.61 31.63 -6.45
CA VAL A 337 5.64 30.61 -6.70
C VAL A 337 5.83 30.44 -8.20
N LYS A 338 6.93 29.80 -8.63
CA LYS A 338 7.11 29.48 -10.05
C LYS A 338 6.07 28.45 -10.49
N SER A 339 5.58 28.57 -11.71
CA SER A 339 4.73 27.51 -12.29
C SER A 339 5.47 26.18 -12.29
N GLY A 340 4.78 25.09 -11.91
CA GLY A 340 5.37 23.76 -11.76
C GLY A 340 6.05 23.49 -10.41
N SER A 341 6.11 24.48 -9.51
CA SER A 341 6.47 24.22 -8.11
C SER A 341 5.41 23.36 -7.42
N VAL A 342 5.86 22.42 -6.59
CA VAL A 342 4.99 21.59 -5.75
C VAL A 342 4.39 22.40 -4.60
N LEU A 343 3.29 21.91 -4.02
CA LEU A 343 2.56 22.58 -2.95
C LEU A 343 3.44 22.87 -1.73
N LEU A 344 4.43 22.04 -1.43
CA LEU A 344 5.40 22.26 -0.36
C LEU A 344 6.10 23.63 -0.48
N VAL A 345 6.42 24.08 -1.70
CA VAL A 345 7.05 25.40 -1.94
C VAL A 345 6.09 26.54 -1.56
N VAL A 346 4.77 26.33 -1.75
CA VAL A 346 3.76 27.30 -1.30
C VAL A 346 3.76 27.40 0.23
N LEU A 347 3.87 26.28 0.93
CA LEU A 347 3.94 26.25 2.40
C LEU A 347 5.22 26.94 2.90
N GLU A 348 6.37 26.65 2.29
CA GLU A 348 7.67 27.26 2.62
C GLU A 348 7.65 28.79 2.43
N GLU A 349 7.11 29.26 1.29
CA GLU A 349 6.97 30.70 1.03
C GLU A 349 5.94 31.37 1.94
N ALA A 350 4.86 30.69 2.31
CA ALA A 350 3.90 31.19 3.29
C ALA A 350 4.55 31.36 4.67
N GLN A 351 5.26 30.34 5.16
CA GLN A 351 6.03 30.37 6.41
C GLN A 351 7.05 31.51 6.40
N ARG A 352 7.75 31.73 5.27
CA ARG A 352 8.74 32.81 5.12
C ARG A 352 8.11 34.20 5.22
N LYS A 353 6.89 34.37 4.72
CA LYS A 353 6.17 35.65 4.72
C LYS A 353 5.47 35.96 6.05
N ASN A 354 4.92 34.95 6.71
CA ASN A 354 4.14 35.13 7.93
C ASN A 354 4.42 33.96 8.91
N PRO A 355 4.98 34.23 10.11
CA PRO A 355 5.25 33.21 11.12
C PRO A 355 4.05 32.36 11.54
N MET A 356 2.82 32.84 11.32
CA MET A 356 1.60 32.07 11.60
C MET A 356 1.42 30.85 10.69
N PHE A 357 2.04 30.87 9.51
CA PHE A 357 2.04 29.75 8.56
C PHE A 357 3.21 28.79 8.77
N LYS A 358 3.92 28.88 9.91
CA LYS A 358 4.97 27.94 10.23
C LYS A 358 4.45 26.50 10.30
N PHE A 359 5.21 25.55 9.81
CA PHE A 359 4.82 24.15 9.76
C PHE A 359 6.01 23.24 10.03
N GLU A 360 5.70 22.00 10.39
CA GLU A 360 6.68 20.92 10.57
C GLU A 360 6.26 19.73 9.70
N THR A 361 7.25 18.92 9.30
CA THR A 361 7.03 17.74 8.47
C THR A 361 7.65 16.49 9.09
N THR A 362 7.00 15.36 8.89
CA THR A 362 7.51 14.03 9.26
C THR A 362 7.68 13.19 8.00
N MET A 363 8.82 12.49 7.88
CA MET A 363 9.07 11.59 6.75
C MET A 363 8.37 10.24 6.95
N THR A 364 7.72 9.74 5.90
CA THR A 364 7.02 8.45 5.88
C THR A 364 7.40 7.63 4.65
N SER A 365 6.83 6.43 4.51
CA SER A 365 6.97 5.62 3.29
C SER A 365 6.44 6.32 2.03
N TRP A 366 5.45 7.21 2.16
CA TRP A 366 4.87 8.00 1.07
C TRP A 366 5.58 9.33 0.80
N GLY A 367 6.49 9.76 1.68
CA GLY A 367 7.16 11.06 1.60
C GLY A 367 6.86 11.96 2.80
N LEU A 368 6.98 13.27 2.61
CA LEU A 368 6.78 14.27 3.66
C LEU A 368 5.30 14.47 3.96
N VAL A 369 4.91 14.20 5.20
CA VAL A 369 3.60 14.53 5.76
C VAL A 369 3.74 15.83 6.56
N VAL A 370 2.80 16.76 6.39
CA VAL A 370 2.73 17.97 7.23
C VAL A 370 2.13 17.58 8.57
N SER A 371 2.99 17.45 9.57
CA SER A 371 2.63 16.94 10.89
C SER A 371 2.18 18.04 11.86
N SER A 372 2.53 19.30 11.60
CA SER A 372 2.11 20.44 12.43
C SER A 372 2.00 21.70 11.58
N ILE A 373 1.01 22.54 11.87
CA ILE A 373 0.90 23.91 11.36
C ILE A 373 0.55 24.81 12.53
N ASN A 374 1.27 25.92 12.67
CA ASN A 374 1.10 26.89 13.74
C ASN A 374 1.14 26.27 15.16
N ASN A 375 2.04 25.31 15.37
CA ASN A 375 2.19 24.51 16.60
C ASN A 375 1.02 23.57 16.94
N ILE A 376 0.07 23.36 16.03
CA ILE A 376 -0.98 22.37 16.20
C ILE A 376 -0.57 21.11 15.46
N ALA A 377 -0.06 20.14 16.21
CA ALA A 377 0.41 18.87 15.68
C ALA A 377 -0.73 17.85 15.50
N GLU A 378 -0.57 16.96 14.53
CA GLU A 378 -1.37 15.75 14.42
C GLU A 378 -1.22 14.88 15.69
N ASN A 379 -2.25 14.09 15.99
CA ASN A 379 -2.24 13.23 17.17
C ASN A 379 -3.05 11.96 16.90
N VAL A 380 -2.36 10.83 16.87
CA VAL A 380 -2.95 9.52 16.61
C VAL A 380 -3.96 9.11 17.69
N ASN A 381 -3.71 9.45 18.95
CA ASN A 381 -4.63 9.12 20.05
C ASN A 381 -5.95 9.90 19.95
N HIS A 382 -5.90 11.12 19.42
CA HIS A 382 -7.10 11.95 19.19
C HIS A 382 -7.65 11.81 17.76
N LYS A 383 -6.99 11.00 16.92
CA LYS A 383 -7.28 10.80 15.50
C LYS A 383 -7.36 12.13 14.73
N THR A 384 -6.49 13.07 15.06
CA THR A 384 -6.44 14.42 14.44
C THR A 384 -5.28 14.56 13.47
N TYR A 385 -5.48 15.28 12.36
CA TYR A 385 -4.48 15.49 11.31
C TYR A 385 -4.78 16.75 10.47
N TRP A 386 -3.84 17.11 9.59
CA TRP A 386 -4.00 18.19 8.60
C TRP A 386 -4.44 17.65 7.25
N GLN A 387 -5.69 17.95 6.87
CA GLN A 387 -6.24 17.62 5.55
C GLN A 387 -6.04 18.78 4.57
N PHE A 388 -5.44 18.51 3.41
CA PHE A 388 -5.29 19.49 2.33
C PHE A 388 -6.41 19.34 1.31
N LEU A 389 -6.97 20.46 0.88
CA LEU A 389 -8.08 20.53 -0.07
C LEU A 389 -7.80 21.57 -1.16
N SER A 390 -8.26 21.29 -2.38
CA SER A 390 -8.45 22.29 -3.44
C SER A 390 -9.91 22.72 -3.43
N GLY A 391 -10.16 23.95 -2.98
CA GLY A 391 -11.49 24.42 -2.61
C GLY A 391 -12.09 23.55 -1.51
N VAL A 392 -13.05 22.71 -1.86
CA VAL A 392 -13.76 21.80 -0.92
C VAL A 392 -13.41 20.32 -1.12
N THR A 393 -12.58 19.99 -2.12
CA THR A 393 -12.26 18.60 -2.47
C THR A 393 -10.90 18.23 -1.88
N PRO A 394 -10.79 17.18 -1.05
CA PRO A 394 -9.51 16.71 -0.54
C PRO A 394 -8.53 16.35 -1.67
N LEU A 395 -7.27 16.72 -1.49
CA LEU A 395 -6.20 16.34 -2.42
C LEU A 395 -5.93 14.83 -2.32
N ASN A 396 -5.50 14.24 -3.43
CA ASN A 396 -5.13 12.84 -3.55
C ASN A 396 -3.61 12.62 -3.66
N GLU A 397 -2.81 13.68 -3.51
CA GLU A 397 -1.34 13.68 -3.58
C GLU A 397 -0.78 14.43 -2.36
N GLY A 398 0.43 14.07 -1.92
CA GLY A 398 1.10 14.75 -0.82
C GLY A 398 1.61 16.14 -1.21
N VAL A 399 1.93 16.99 -0.24
CA VAL A 399 2.39 18.37 -0.52
C VAL A 399 3.69 18.41 -1.34
N ALA A 400 4.52 17.37 -1.27
CA ALA A 400 5.76 17.24 -2.02
C ALA A 400 5.55 16.77 -3.48
N ASP A 401 4.35 16.33 -3.84
CA ASP A 401 4.03 15.78 -5.17
C ASP A 401 3.00 16.65 -5.91
N TYR A 402 2.00 17.18 -5.19
CA TYR A 402 0.92 17.98 -5.78
C TYR A 402 1.45 19.29 -6.39
N ILE A 403 1.06 19.59 -7.63
CA ILE A 403 1.42 20.83 -8.34
C ILE A 403 0.20 21.75 -8.44
N PRO A 404 0.17 22.87 -7.68
CA PRO A 404 -0.93 23.81 -7.75
C PRO A 404 -1.04 24.54 -9.08
N PHE A 405 -2.25 24.96 -9.46
CA PHE A 405 -2.48 25.82 -10.63
C PHE A 405 -2.73 27.29 -10.25
N ASN A 406 -2.71 28.18 -11.25
CA ASN A 406 -2.82 29.62 -11.01
C ASN A 406 -4.20 30.00 -10.44
N HIS A 407 -4.20 30.78 -9.36
CA HIS A 407 -5.36 31.17 -8.55
C HIS A 407 -6.10 30.01 -7.90
N GLU A 408 -5.45 28.86 -7.72
CA GLU A 408 -6.00 27.77 -6.92
C GLU A 408 -6.12 28.17 -5.46
N HIS A 409 -7.23 27.79 -4.82
CA HIS A 409 -7.45 27.98 -3.40
C HIS A 409 -7.17 26.68 -2.65
N ILE A 410 -6.01 26.60 -2.02
CA ILE A 410 -5.61 25.48 -1.18
C ILE A 410 -5.95 25.77 0.27
N THR A 411 -6.64 24.84 0.92
CA THR A 411 -6.95 24.90 2.35
C THR A 411 -6.27 23.75 3.08
N ALA A 412 -5.51 24.03 4.13
CA ALA A 412 -5.09 23.06 5.13
C ALA A 412 -6.06 23.15 6.32
N ASN A 413 -6.87 22.10 6.50
CA ASN A 413 -7.89 22.04 7.54
C ASN A 413 -7.50 21.03 8.62
N PHE A 414 -7.46 21.45 9.89
CA PHE A 414 -7.24 20.54 11.01
C PHE A 414 -8.54 19.81 11.32
N THR A 415 -8.54 18.49 11.19
CA THR A 415 -9.75 17.65 11.26
C THR A 415 -9.45 16.28 11.87
N GLN A 416 -10.47 15.42 11.93
CA GLN A 416 -10.37 14.05 12.44
C GLN A 416 -10.65 13.01 11.34
N TYR A 417 -10.16 11.79 11.55
CA TYR A 417 -10.50 10.60 10.78
C TYR A 417 -11.17 9.54 11.65
#